data_AF-A0AB37GPK9-F1
#
_entry.id   AF-A0AB37GPK9-F1
#
_cell.length_a   1.000
_cell.length_b   1.000
_cell.length_c   1.000
_cell.angle_alpha   90.00
_cell.angle_beta   90.00
_cell.angle_gamma   90.00
#
_symmetry.space_group_name_H-M   'P 1'
#
loop_
_entity.id
_entity.type
_entity.pdbx_description
1 polymer ?
#
loop_
_entity_poly.entity_id
_entity_poly.type
_entity_poly.pdbx_seq_one_letter_code
_entity_poly.pdbx_strand_id
1 'polypeptide(L)' 'MEELNQAGAEKVYCEIASESREEKQALNELIAGLKSGDEVYLLGFNHHSRNESEVKSILEEIKARGAETKVLTK' A
#
# COMPACT_ATOMS: atom_id res chain seq x y z
N MET A 1 -0.61 -4.20 -12.15
CA MET A 1 -1.48 -3.00 -12.33
C MET A 1 -2.86 -3.38 -12.84
N GLU A 2 -2.96 -4.24 -13.86
CA GLU A 2 -4.26 -4.70 -14.39
C GLU A 2 -5.18 -5.29 -13.31
N GLU A 3 -4.63 -6.06 -12.37
CA GLU A 3 -5.37 -6.64 -11.24
C GLU A 3 -5.91 -5.60 -10.25
N LEU A 4 -5.19 -4.50 -10.00
CA LEU A 4 -5.67 -3.40 -9.14
C LEU A 4 -6.79 -2.62 -9.82
N ASN A 5 -6.66 -2.38 -11.11
CA ASN A 5 -7.71 -1.72 -11.90
C ASN A 5 -8.97 -2.61 -11.99
N GLN A 6 -8.81 -3.94 -12.12
CA GLN A 6 -9.92 -4.89 -12.10
C GLN A 6 -10.60 -5.00 -10.73
N ALA A 7 -9.86 -4.81 -9.64
CA ALA A 7 -10.41 -4.73 -8.28
C ALA A 7 -11.18 -3.42 -8.02
N GLY A 8 -11.22 -2.49 -8.98
CA GLY A 8 -11.92 -1.21 -8.87
C GLY A 8 -11.12 -0.13 -8.14
N ALA A 9 -9.80 -0.25 -8.05
CA ALA A 9 -8.97 0.78 -7.42
C ALA A 9 -9.08 2.11 -8.17
N GLU A 10 -9.54 3.15 -7.48
CA GLU A 10 -9.65 4.51 -8.05
C GLU A 10 -8.29 5.13 -8.35
N LYS A 11 -7.29 4.84 -7.52
CA LYS A 11 -5.93 5.36 -7.67
C LYS A 11 -4.90 4.29 -7.32
N VAL A 12 -3.93 4.10 -8.19
CA VAL A 12 -2.87 3.10 -8.04
C VAL A 12 -1.55 3.79 -7.73
N TYR A 13 -0.92 3.38 -6.64
CA TYR A 13 0.42 3.80 -6.24
C TYR A 13 1.37 2.64 -6.46
N CYS A 14 2.53 2.88 -7.06
CA CYS A 14 3.56 1.86 -7.27
C CYS A 14 4.91 2.43 -6.86
N GLU A 15 5.60 1.71 -5.99
CA GLU A 15 6.99 1.97 -5.62
C GLU A 15 7.85 0.86 -6.20
N ILE A 16 8.81 1.22 -7.04
CA ILE A 16 9.85 0.31 -7.52
C ILE A 16 10.99 0.43 -6.53
N ALA A 17 11.32 -0.68 -5.84
CA ALA A 17 12.41 -0.71 -4.88
C ALA A 17 13.73 -0.35 -5.59
N SER A 18 14.28 0.81 -5.24
CA SER A 18 15.55 1.32 -5.75
C SER A 18 16.09 2.24 -4.68
N GLU A 19 17.17 1.82 -4.01
CA GLU A 19 17.74 2.26 -2.72
C GLU A 19 17.91 3.79 -2.52
N SER A 20 16.83 4.56 -2.51
CA SER A 20 16.87 6.02 -2.52
C SER A 20 15.69 6.61 -1.76
N ARG A 21 15.94 7.74 -1.10
CA ARG A 21 15.03 8.43 -0.16
C ARG A 21 13.64 8.79 -0.76
N GLU A 22 13.51 8.69 -2.07
CA GLU A 22 12.28 8.83 -2.86
C GLU A 22 11.33 7.60 -2.73
N GLU A 23 11.81 6.47 -2.18
CA GLU A 23 11.12 5.16 -2.05
C GLU A 23 9.91 5.13 -1.11
N LYS A 24 9.59 6.21 -0.40
CA LYS A 24 8.39 6.28 0.47
C LYS A 24 7.41 7.36 0.05
N GLN A 25 7.67 8.08 -1.06
CA GLN A 25 6.83 9.21 -1.43
C GLN A 25 5.41 8.74 -1.80
N ALA A 26 5.28 7.71 -2.64
CA ALA A 26 3.98 7.24 -3.07
C ALA A 26 3.19 6.56 -1.94
N LEU A 27 3.89 5.86 -1.03
CA LEU A 27 3.29 5.32 0.18
C LEU A 27 2.79 6.43 1.14
N ASN A 28 3.60 7.47 1.34
CA ASN A 28 3.21 8.61 2.18
C ASN A 28 2.02 9.37 1.56
N GLU A 29 2.00 9.54 0.24
CA GLU A 29 0.89 10.16 -0.48
C GLU A 29 -0.39 9.32 -0.38
N LEU A 30 -0.28 7.99 -0.49
CA LEU A 30 -1.40 7.08 -0.24
C LEU A 30 -1.94 7.31 1.18
N ILE A 31 -1.10 7.15 2.22
CA ILE A 31 -1.52 7.25 3.62
C ILE A 31 -2.11 8.62 3.95
N ALA A 32 -1.54 9.70 3.40
CA ALA A 32 -2.05 11.06 3.59
C ALA A 32 -3.41 11.28 2.93
N GLY A 33 -3.69 10.60 1.82
CA GLY A 33 -4.95 10.69 1.09
C GLY A 33 -6.08 9.83 1.64
N LEU A 34 -5.79 8.85 2.50
CA LEU A 34 -6.78 7.93 3.05
C LEU A 34 -7.81 8.62 3.96
N LYS A 35 -9.05 8.20 3.79
CA LYS A 35 -10.19 8.54 4.63
C LYS A 35 -10.75 7.28 5.29
N SER A 36 -11.50 7.49 6.37
CA SER A 36 -12.17 6.38 7.04
C SER A 36 -13.22 5.77 6.11
N GLY A 37 -13.22 4.43 6.00
CA GLY A 37 -14.08 3.68 5.09
C GLY A 37 -13.46 3.39 3.73
N ASP A 38 -12.26 3.93 3.43
CA ASP A 38 -11.54 3.58 2.21
C ASP A 38 -11.01 2.13 2.26
N GLU A 39 -10.87 1.52 1.08
CA GLU A 39 -10.28 0.20 0.91
C GLU A 39 -8.93 0.30 0.19
N VAL A 40 -7.89 -0.29 0.77
CA VAL A 40 -6.53 -0.32 0.22
C VAL A 40 -6.21 -1.72 -0.27
N TYR A 41 -6.08 -1.84 -1.59
CA TYR A 41 -5.67 -3.09 -2.24
C TYR A 41 -4.15 -3.18 -2.33
N LEU A 42 -3.60 -4.25 -1.77
CA LEU A 42 -2.16 -4.51 -1.71
C LEU A 42 -1.82 -5.69 -2.62
N LEU A 43 -0.97 -5.45 -3.61
CA LEU A 43 -0.57 -6.45 -4.60
C LEU A 43 0.92 -6.76 -4.46
N GLY A 44 1.26 -8.04 -4.33
CA GLY A 44 2.65 -8.47 -4.26
C GLY A 44 3.37 -7.98 -3.00
N PHE A 45 2.77 -8.24 -1.82
CA PHE A 45 3.47 -8.19 -0.53
C PHE A 45 4.57 -9.27 -0.49
N ASN A 46 5.56 -9.17 -1.37
CA ASN A 46 6.70 -10.07 -1.39
C ASN A 46 7.56 -9.70 -0.20
N HIS A 47 7.45 -10.50 0.86
CA HIS A 47 8.23 -10.47 2.11
C HIS A 47 9.77 -10.47 1.93
N HIS A 48 10.26 -10.48 0.69
CA HIS A 48 11.69 -10.51 0.36
C HIS A 48 12.30 -9.11 0.20
N SER A 49 11.52 -8.07 -0.13
CA SER A 49 12.05 -6.71 -0.34
C SER A 49 11.81 -5.74 0.82
N ARG A 50 10.81 -5.97 1.66
CA ARG A 50 10.51 -5.16 2.86
C ARG A 50 10.58 -6.02 4.12
N ASN A 51 11.22 -5.49 5.16
CA ASN A 51 11.28 -6.13 6.48
C ASN A 51 9.87 -6.22 7.07
N GLU A 52 9.51 -7.35 7.69
CA GLU A 52 8.22 -7.60 8.36
C GLU A 52 7.82 -6.45 9.31
N SER A 53 8.79 -5.84 10.00
CA SER A 53 8.53 -4.68 10.87
C SER A 53 8.01 -3.45 10.10
N GLU A 54 8.54 -3.19 8.91
CA GLU A 54 8.07 -2.08 8.07
C GLU A 54 6.68 -2.38 7.50
N VAL A 55 6.46 -3.62 7.06
CA VAL A 55 5.14 -4.09 6.62
C VAL A 55 4.09 -3.83 7.69
N LYS A 56 4.38 -4.23 8.93
CA LYS A 56 3.48 -4.06 10.06
C LYS A 56 3.20 -2.59 10.34
N SER A 57 4.23 -1.75 10.37
CA SER A 57 4.08 -0.30 10.57
C SER A 57 3.13 0.32 9.54
N ILE A 58 3.28 -0.03 8.26
CA ILE A 58 2.45 0.47 7.17
C ILE A 58 0.99 0.07 7.36
N LEU A 59 0.73 -1.19 7.70
CA LEU A 59 -0.63 -1.69 7.94
C LEU A 59 -1.28 -0.99 9.15
N GLU A 60 -0.51 -0.73 10.21
CA GLU A 60 -0.97 0.01 11.38
C GLU A 60 -1.32 1.47 11.03
N GLU A 61 -0.51 2.14 10.21
CA GLU A 61 -0.79 3.51 9.76
C GLU A 61 -2.05 3.61 8.89
N ILE A 62 -2.25 2.66 7.97
CA ILE A 62 -3.48 2.58 7.15
C ILE A 62 -4.70 2.37 8.06
N LYS A 63 -4.60 1.44 9.03
CA LYS A 63 -5.67 1.19 9.99
C LYS A 63 -5.95 2.40 10.88
N ALA A 64 -4.94 3.16 11.27
CA ALA A 64 -5.10 4.38 12.05
C ALA A 64 -5.87 5.48 11.29
N ARG A 65 -5.86 5.46 9.95
CA ARG A 65 -6.70 6.31 9.10
C ARG A 65 -8.15 5.82 8.98
N GLY A 66 -8.46 4.64 9.55
CA GLY A 66 -9.78 4.03 9.49
C GLY A 66 -10.08 3.37 8.14
N ALA A 67 -9.05 3.06 7.35
CA ALA A 67 -9.15 2.34 6.09
C ALA A 67 -8.95 0.82 6.31
N GLU A 68 -9.58 0.01 5.47
CA GLU A 68 -9.43 -1.45 5.47
C GLU A 68 -8.35 -1.86 4.46
N THR A 69 -7.54 -2.86 4.81
CA THR A 69 -6.51 -3.40 3.91
C THR A 69 -6.96 -4.75 3.34
N LYS A 70 -6.87 -4.91 2.03
CA LYS A 70 -7.18 -6.15 1.31
C LYS A 70 -5.97 -6.59 0.52
N VAL A 71 -5.45 -7.77 0.85
CA VAL A 71 -4.33 -8.36 0.09
C VAL A 71 -4.90 -9.11 -1.10
N LEU A 72 -4.49 -8.72 -2.29
CA LEU A 72 -4.81 -9.46 -3.52
C LEU A 72 -3.73 -10.52 -3.71
N THR A 73 -4.04 -11.74 -3.26
CA THR A 73 -3.27 -12.94 -3.60
C THR A 73 -3.75 -13.44 -4.96
N LYS A 74 -2.82 -13.65 -5.89
CA LYS A 74 -3.08 -14.40 -7.13
C LYS A 74 -3.62 -15.79 -6.84
#